data_AF-A0A7K0ZU94-F1
#
_entry.id   AF-A0A7K0ZU94-F1
#
_cell.length_a   1.000
_cell.length_b   1.000
_cell.length_c   1.000
_cell.angle_alpha   90.00
_cell.angle_beta   90.00
_cell.angle_gamma   90.00
#
_symmetry.space_group_name_H-M   'P 1'
#
loop_
_entity.id
_entity.type
_entity.pdbx_description
1 polymer ?
#
loop_
_entity_poly.entity_id
_entity_poly.type
_entity_poly.pdbx_seq_one_letter_code
_entity_poly.pdbx_strand_id
1 'polypeptide(L)'
;MPEVDLVFPRAWVEFVNPADESEVMRCDLTWLTSSYTCIFGQGCAGIYADAPDVGCCTLGAHFADKGDEKRVAGFVALLDEDTWQHKPAGGGKVRKSDWIETDDEGARKTLTIVVDGQQACVFQNRPGFAAGAGCALHSLALQLDRNPLETKPDVCWQLPIRRTFREVERTDGTTYTEVSIGEYDRRGWGPGGHDLDWYCSGNTEAHVGVEPVYVSNRPELTELMGAAAYAELVRHCEAHLRSRSALALHPADPR
;
A
#
# COMPACT_ATOMS: atom_id res chain seq x y z
N MET A 1 -7.43 -17.55 -10.13
CA MET A 1 -8.88 -17.72 -9.82
C MET A 1 -9.44 -16.32 -9.61
N PRO A 2 -10.74 -16.06 -9.82
CA PRO A 2 -11.26 -14.73 -9.57
C PRO A 2 -11.03 -14.33 -8.11
N GLU A 3 -10.97 -13.03 -7.86
CA GLU A 3 -10.98 -12.43 -6.54
C GLU A 3 -11.96 -13.13 -5.59
N VAL A 4 -11.50 -13.41 -4.38
CA VAL A 4 -12.31 -14.10 -3.38
C VAL A 4 -13.42 -13.20 -2.84
N ASP A 5 -14.48 -13.81 -2.33
CA ASP A 5 -15.54 -13.06 -1.62
C ASP A 5 -14.90 -12.25 -0.48
N LEU A 6 -15.37 -11.02 -0.28
CA LEU A 6 -14.90 -10.10 0.77
C LEU A 6 -15.54 -10.39 2.13
N VAL A 7 -16.58 -11.24 2.16
CA VAL A 7 -17.33 -11.62 3.35
C VAL A 7 -16.90 -13.01 3.80
N PHE A 8 -15.89 -13.05 4.64
CA PHE A 8 -15.39 -14.29 5.27
C PHE A 8 -15.00 -14.03 6.73
N PRO A 9 -14.92 -15.09 7.55
CA PRO A 9 -14.48 -14.98 8.94
C PRO A 9 -13.07 -14.37 9.02
N ARG A 10 -12.89 -13.40 9.93
CA ARG A 10 -11.60 -12.76 10.22
C ARG A 10 -11.21 -13.04 11.66
N ALA A 11 -9.93 -13.34 11.89
CA ALA A 11 -9.35 -13.36 13.23
C ALA A 11 -8.71 -12.00 13.51
N TRP A 12 -9.06 -11.40 14.64
CA TRP A 12 -8.50 -10.13 15.07
C TRP A 12 -7.84 -10.28 16.44
N VAL A 13 -6.76 -9.54 16.65
CA VAL A 13 -6.16 -9.35 17.97
C VAL A 13 -6.27 -7.89 18.37
N GLU A 14 -6.54 -7.66 19.65
CA GLU A 14 -6.53 -6.35 20.27
C GLU A 14 -5.53 -6.33 21.42
N PHE A 15 -4.69 -5.30 21.46
CA PHE A 15 -3.72 -5.08 22.53
C PHE A 15 -3.43 -3.58 22.70
N VAL A 16 -3.09 -3.17 23.91
CA VAL A 16 -2.70 -1.78 24.19
C VAL A 16 -1.39 -1.48 23.46
N ASN A 17 -1.28 -0.33 22.81
CA ASN A 17 -0.02 0.07 22.17
C ASN A 17 1.07 0.24 23.25
N PRO A 18 2.17 -0.53 23.22
CA PRO A 18 3.20 -0.45 24.26
C PRO A 18 3.92 0.91 24.34
N ALA A 19 3.79 1.75 23.31
CA ALA A 19 4.35 3.10 23.27
C ALA A 19 3.34 4.19 23.69
N ASP A 20 2.04 3.88 23.72
CA ASP A 20 0.97 4.82 24.08
C ASP A 20 -0.24 4.06 24.66
N GLU A 21 -0.42 4.13 25.99
CA GLU A 21 -1.51 3.42 26.66
C GLU A 21 -2.92 3.95 26.35
N SER A 22 -3.03 5.11 25.70
CA SER A 22 -4.29 5.67 25.22
C SER A 22 -4.74 5.07 23.88
N GLU A 23 -3.86 4.32 23.20
CA GLU A 23 -4.14 3.63 21.96
C GLU A 23 -4.33 2.12 22.17
N VAL A 24 -5.29 1.55 21.45
CA VAL A 24 -5.45 0.10 21.31
C VAL A 24 -5.24 -0.28 19.86
N MET A 25 -4.26 -1.15 19.63
CA MET A 25 -4.03 -1.76 18.32
C MET A 25 -5.07 -2.84 18.07
N ARG A 26 -5.74 -2.78 16.92
CA ARG A 26 -6.65 -3.81 16.42
C ARG A 26 -6.10 -4.36 15.11
N CYS A 27 -5.58 -5.58 15.11
CA CYS A 27 -4.83 -6.13 13.97
C CYS A 27 -5.52 -7.37 13.36
N ASP A 28 -5.70 -7.37 12.04
CA ASP A 28 -6.30 -8.46 11.27
C ASP A 28 -5.28 -9.61 11.09
N LEU A 29 -5.36 -10.63 11.93
CA LEU A 29 -4.48 -11.79 11.85
C LEU A 29 -4.71 -12.61 10.58
N THR A 30 -5.93 -12.62 10.04
CA THR A 30 -6.23 -13.31 8.78
C THR A 30 -5.45 -12.71 7.62
N TRP A 31 -5.41 -11.38 7.54
CA TRP A 31 -4.61 -10.67 6.54
C TRP A 31 -3.10 -10.77 6.83
N LEU A 32 -2.69 -10.45 8.05
CA LEU A 32 -1.28 -10.29 8.41
C LEU A 32 -0.51 -11.62 8.38
N THR A 33 -1.20 -12.75 8.50
CA THR A 33 -0.61 -14.08 8.37
C THR A 33 -0.88 -14.75 7.02
N SER A 34 -1.49 -14.03 6.08
CA SER A 34 -1.73 -14.50 4.71
C SER A 34 -0.45 -14.59 3.89
N SER A 35 -0.54 -15.32 2.78
CA SER A 35 0.52 -15.51 1.80
C SER A 35 0.55 -14.41 0.74
N TYR A 36 -0.08 -13.25 0.99
CA TYR A 36 -0.04 -12.13 0.05
C TYR A 36 1.40 -11.65 -0.19
N THR A 37 1.73 -11.38 -1.45
CA THR A 37 2.94 -10.67 -1.85
C THR A 37 2.64 -9.75 -3.04
N CYS A 38 3.33 -8.61 -3.12
CA CYS A 38 3.20 -7.73 -4.27
C CYS A 38 3.82 -8.40 -5.50
N ILE A 39 3.00 -8.67 -6.52
CA ILE A 39 3.41 -9.29 -7.78
C ILE A 39 3.57 -8.29 -8.94
N PHE A 40 3.74 -6.99 -8.64
CA PHE A 40 3.98 -5.99 -9.68
C PHE A 40 5.24 -6.34 -10.48
N GLY A 41 5.14 -6.28 -11.82
CA GLY A 41 6.20 -6.74 -12.72
C GLY A 41 6.34 -8.27 -12.82
N GLN A 42 5.51 -9.04 -12.10
CA GLN A 42 5.45 -10.51 -12.11
C GLN A 42 4.01 -11.00 -12.35
N GLY A 43 3.26 -10.29 -13.19
CA GLY A 43 1.88 -10.66 -13.58
C GLY A 43 0.77 -9.89 -12.87
N CYS A 44 1.07 -8.87 -12.06
CA CYS A 44 0.03 -7.96 -11.56
C CYS A 44 -0.66 -7.22 -12.70
N ALA A 45 -1.97 -7.37 -12.81
CA ALA A 45 -2.79 -6.56 -13.70
C ALA A 45 -3.02 -5.16 -13.13
N GLY A 46 -3.32 -4.20 -14.01
CA GLY A 46 -3.86 -2.91 -13.63
C GLY A 46 -5.28 -3.01 -13.09
N ILE A 47 -5.65 -2.07 -12.23
CA ILE A 47 -6.96 -2.09 -11.57
C ILE A 47 -8.16 -1.87 -12.51
N TYR A 48 -7.89 -1.38 -13.73
CA TYR A 48 -8.86 -1.25 -14.81
C TYR A 48 -8.35 -1.97 -16.06
N ALA A 49 -9.28 -2.60 -16.79
CA ALA A 49 -8.98 -3.43 -17.96
C ALA A 49 -8.40 -2.64 -19.14
N ASP A 50 -8.65 -1.33 -19.20
CA ASP A 50 -8.09 -0.43 -20.22
C ASP A 50 -6.68 0.06 -19.90
N ALA A 51 -6.17 -0.21 -18.70
CA ALA A 51 -4.81 0.10 -18.26
C ALA A 51 -4.14 -1.14 -17.61
N PRO A 52 -3.99 -2.28 -18.31
CA PRO A 52 -3.61 -3.55 -17.70
C PRO A 52 -2.16 -3.61 -17.19
N ASP A 53 -1.26 -2.72 -17.65
CA ASP A 53 0.18 -2.84 -17.38
C ASP A 53 0.67 -1.92 -16.24
N VAL A 54 -0.24 -1.18 -15.59
CA VAL A 54 0.12 -0.11 -14.65
C VAL A 54 -0.17 -0.41 -13.19
N GLY A 55 -0.70 -1.59 -12.87
CA GLY A 55 -0.97 -2.03 -11.50
C GLY A 55 -1.91 -1.09 -10.75
N CYS A 56 -1.63 -0.86 -9.46
CA CYS A 56 -2.38 0.10 -8.63
C CYS A 56 -2.02 1.57 -8.88
N CYS A 57 -1.16 1.88 -9.86
CA CYS A 57 -0.71 3.26 -10.12
C CYS A 57 -1.70 4.09 -10.96
N THR A 58 -2.78 3.49 -11.47
CA THR A 58 -3.71 4.10 -12.44
C THR A 58 -4.24 5.47 -12.02
N LEU A 59 -4.55 5.62 -10.73
CA LEU A 59 -5.17 6.83 -10.19
C LEU A 59 -4.17 7.82 -9.58
N GLY A 60 -2.86 7.57 -9.63
CA GLY A 60 -1.90 8.33 -8.83
C GLY A 60 -2.07 8.09 -7.33
N ALA A 61 -1.42 8.90 -6.50
CA ALA A 61 -1.48 8.78 -5.05
C ALA A 61 -1.63 10.16 -4.39
N HIS A 62 -2.60 10.28 -3.51
CA HIS A 62 -2.75 11.44 -2.64
C HIS A 62 -1.60 11.53 -1.65
N PHE A 63 -1.21 12.76 -1.33
CA PHE A 63 -0.27 13.01 -0.23
C PHE A 63 -1.04 13.01 1.09
N ALA A 64 -0.50 12.34 2.10
CA ALA A 64 -1.13 12.31 3.43
C ALA A 64 -1.16 13.70 4.06
N ASP A 65 -0.08 14.47 3.89
CA ASP A 65 0.02 15.86 4.32
C ASP A 65 1.12 16.63 3.54
N LYS A 66 1.42 17.86 3.99
CA LYS A 66 2.48 18.69 3.40
C LYS A 66 3.89 18.14 3.64
N GLY A 67 4.09 17.37 4.71
CA GLY A 67 5.33 16.70 5.04
C GLY A 67 5.62 15.57 4.06
N ASP A 68 4.62 14.73 3.76
CA ASP A 68 4.68 13.69 2.72
C ASP A 68 5.05 14.30 1.36
N GLU A 69 4.31 15.32 0.90
CA GLU A 69 4.61 16.01 -0.36
C GLU A 69 6.05 16.55 -0.39
N LYS A 70 6.51 17.16 0.71
CA LYS A 70 7.86 17.74 0.80
C LYS A 70 8.94 16.64 0.78
N ARG A 71 8.72 15.51 1.46
CA ARG A 71 9.62 14.36 1.46
C ARG A 71 9.75 13.81 0.04
N VAL A 72 8.62 13.51 -0.61
CA VAL A 72 8.60 13.01 -1.99
C VAL A 72 9.27 13.99 -2.95
N ALA A 73 9.04 15.30 -2.81
CA ALA A 73 9.69 16.31 -3.65
C ALA A 73 11.23 16.26 -3.59
N GLY A 74 11.80 15.88 -2.45
CA GLY A 74 13.24 15.68 -2.28
C GLY A 74 13.77 14.54 -3.15
N PHE A 75 13.03 13.43 -3.22
CA PHE A 75 13.39 12.27 -4.04
C PHE A 75 13.11 12.48 -5.54
N VAL A 76 12.02 13.19 -5.88
CA VAL A 76 11.74 13.59 -7.27
C VAL A 76 12.87 14.43 -7.85
N ALA A 77 13.52 15.26 -7.03
CA ALA A 77 14.66 16.07 -7.47
C ALA A 77 15.92 15.25 -7.80
N LEU A 78 15.98 13.98 -7.40
CA LEU A 78 17.07 13.05 -7.72
C LEU A 78 16.80 12.22 -8.99
N LEU A 79 15.57 12.27 -9.52
CA LEU A 79 15.23 11.55 -10.75
C LEU A 79 15.80 12.27 -11.97
N ASP A 80 16.29 11.48 -12.92
CA ASP A 80 16.84 11.91 -14.20
C ASP A 80 16.12 11.23 -15.37
N GLU A 81 16.56 11.52 -16.61
CA GLU A 81 15.95 11.00 -17.83
C GLU A 81 16.20 9.49 -18.01
N ASP A 82 17.21 8.95 -17.34
CA ASP A 82 17.54 7.52 -17.37
C ASP A 82 16.65 6.73 -16.41
N THR A 83 16.19 7.34 -15.32
CA THR A 83 15.40 6.68 -14.26
C THR A 83 13.91 7.00 -14.30
N TRP A 84 13.51 8.14 -14.88
CA TRP A 84 12.12 8.57 -15.00
C TRP A 84 11.74 8.87 -16.45
N GLN A 85 11.01 7.95 -17.07
CA GLN A 85 10.62 7.99 -18.49
C GLN A 85 9.86 9.26 -18.86
N HIS A 86 9.03 9.76 -17.94
CA HIS A 86 8.14 10.89 -18.16
C HIS A 86 8.68 12.19 -17.55
N LYS A 87 9.97 12.24 -17.23
CA LYS A 87 10.61 13.46 -16.76
C LYS A 87 10.46 14.56 -17.83
N PRO A 88 10.03 15.78 -17.45
CA PRO A 88 9.92 16.89 -18.39
C PRO A 88 11.24 17.18 -19.10
N ALA A 89 11.17 17.34 -20.41
CA ALA A 89 12.30 17.70 -21.26
C ALA A 89 12.81 19.13 -20.95
N GLY A 90 14.09 19.38 -21.24
CA GLY A 90 14.68 20.72 -21.21
C GLY A 90 15.71 20.98 -20.11
N GLY A 91 16.21 19.93 -19.43
CA GLY A 91 17.37 20.00 -18.52
C GLY A 91 17.21 20.88 -17.27
N GLY A 92 16.07 21.54 -17.10
CA GLY A 92 15.76 22.40 -15.96
C GLY A 92 15.33 21.62 -14.73
N LYS A 93 15.26 22.33 -13.60
CA LYS A 93 14.71 21.79 -12.34
C LYS A 93 13.23 21.44 -12.52
N VAL A 94 12.86 20.22 -12.12
CA VAL A 94 11.47 19.73 -12.11
C VAL A 94 10.61 20.66 -11.24
N ARG A 95 9.47 21.09 -11.79
CA ARG A 95 8.48 21.93 -11.11
C ARG A 95 7.42 21.05 -10.45
N LYS A 96 6.71 21.58 -9.45
CA LYS A 96 5.59 20.86 -8.81
C LYS A 96 4.50 20.48 -9.80
N SER A 97 4.18 21.35 -10.76
CA SER A 97 3.19 21.08 -11.81
C SER A 97 3.55 19.91 -12.73
N ASP A 98 4.80 19.48 -12.72
CA ASP A 98 5.27 18.39 -13.58
C ASP A 98 4.96 17.01 -12.99
N TRP A 99 4.57 16.96 -11.70
CA TRP A 99 4.29 15.69 -11.02
C TRP A 99 3.22 15.75 -9.94
N ILE A 100 2.60 16.91 -9.71
CA ILE A 100 1.48 17.08 -8.77
C ILE A 100 0.31 17.70 -9.51
N GLU A 101 -0.87 17.13 -9.29
CA GLU A 101 -2.16 17.71 -9.65
C GLU A 101 -3.05 17.88 -8.41
N THR A 102 -4.15 18.59 -8.59
CA THR A 102 -5.20 18.75 -7.58
C THR A 102 -6.45 18.10 -8.14
N ASP A 103 -7.09 17.23 -7.37
CA ASP A 103 -8.35 16.60 -7.77
C ASP A 103 -9.56 17.54 -7.62
N ASP A 104 -10.74 17.03 -8.00
CA ASP A 104 -12.00 17.79 -7.98
C ASP A 104 -12.44 18.21 -6.57
N GLU A 105 -11.90 17.56 -5.53
CA GLU A 105 -12.16 17.86 -4.12
C GLU A 105 -11.12 18.82 -3.53
N GLY A 106 -10.13 19.24 -4.31
CA GLY A 106 -9.08 20.15 -3.88
C GLY A 106 -7.88 19.47 -3.20
N ALA A 107 -7.85 18.14 -3.16
CA ALA A 107 -6.75 17.38 -2.56
C ALA A 107 -5.58 17.24 -3.55
N ARG A 108 -4.36 17.31 -3.02
CA ARG A 108 -3.13 17.21 -3.83
C ARG A 108 -2.70 15.76 -3.95
N LYS A 109 -2.36 15.35 -5.17
CA LYS A 109 -1.94 13.99 -5.51
C LYS A 109 -0.88 14.00 -6.61
N THR A 110 -0.17 12.89 -6.78
CA THR A 110 0.72 12.75 -7.93
C THR A 110 -0.07 12.87 -9.23
N LEU A 111 0.47 13.61 -10.20
CA LEU A 111 -0.09 13.76 -11.54
C LEU A 111 -0.32 12.40 -12.21
N THR A 112 -1.46 12.27 -12.87
CA THR A 112 -1.76 11.17 -13.79
C THR A 112 -1.57 11.62 -15.24
N ILE A 113 -1.10 10.71 -16.08
CA ILE A 113 -0.88 10.92 -17.52
C ILE A 113 -1.43 9.73 -18.30
N VAL A 114 -1.76 9.96 -19.58
CA VAL A 114 -2.19 8.90 -20.51
C VAL A 114 -1.06 8.61 -21.49
N VAL A 115 -0.67 7.34 -21.59
CA VAL A 115 0.33 6.84 -22.54
C VAL A 115 -0.23 5.60 -23.20
N ASP A 116 -0.27 5.58 -24.54
CA ASP A 116 -0.84 4.48 -25.33
C ASP A 116 -2.27 4.07 -24.90
N GLY A 117 -3.07 5.07 -24.53
CA GLY A 117 -4.44 4.88 -24.05
C GLY A 117 -4.58 4.49 -22.57
N GLN A 118 -3.47 4.21 -21.87
CA GLN A 118 -3.47 3.79 -20.47
C GLN A 118 -3.17 4.98 -19.53
N GLN A 119 -4.11 5.27 -18.62
CA GLN A 119 -3.89 6.26 -17.56
C GLN A 119 -3.02 5.68 -16.44
N ALA A 120 -2.01 6.41 -15.98
CA ALA A 120 -1.29 6.08 -14.74
C ALA A 120 -0.60 7.29 -14.12
N CYS A 121 -0.16 7.14 -12.88
CA CYS A 121 0.79 8.04 -12.22
C CYS A 121 1.98 8.36 -13.15
N VAL A 122 2.38 9.64 -13.19
CA VAL A 122 3.51 10.13 -13.98
C VAL A 122 4.84 9.44 -13.67
N PHE A 123 4.98 8.83 -12.48
CA PHE A 123 6.17 8.09 -12.09
C PHE A 123 6.14 6.62 -12.55
N GLN A 124 5.06 6.14 -13.16
CA GLN A 124 5.00 4.78 -13.69
C GLN A 124 5.76 4.75 -15.02
N ASN A 125 6.93 4.14 -15.04
CA ASN A 125 7.66 3.82 -16.27
C ASN A 125 7.00 2.62 -16.95
N ARG A 126 6.77 2.73 -18.25
CA ARG A 126 6.08 1.73 -19.07
C ARG A 126 7.01 0.56 -19.44
N PRO A 127 6.43 -0.61 -19.78
CA PRO A 127 7.19 -1.71 -20.36
C PRO A 127 8.08 -1.25 -21.54
N GLY A 128 9.33 -1.73 -21.55
CA GLY A 128 10.32 -1.38 -22.58
C GLY A 128 11.19 -0.15 -22.25
N PHE A 129 10.94 0.58 -21.17
CA PHE A 129 11.85 1.62 -20.70
C PHE A 129 13.17 1.02 -20.18
N ALA A 130 14.30 1.67 -20.47
CA ALA A 130 15.65 1.14 -20.19
C ALA A 130 15.91 0.86 -18.70
N ALA A 131 15.41 1.70 -17.78
CA ALA A 131 15.50 1.46 -16.34
C ALA A 131 14.44 0.48 -15.79
N GLY A 132 13.65 -0.15 -16.66
CA GLY A 132 12.61 -1.10 -16.30
C GLY A 132 11.23 -0.47 -16.11
N ALA A 133 10.21 -1.32 -16.14
CA ALA A 133 8.83 -0.93 -15.90
C ALA A 133 8.56 -0.81 -14.39
N GLY A 134 7.71 0.15 -14.01
CA GLY A 134 7.30 0.36 -12.61
C GLY A 134 7.55 1.77 -12.11
N CYS A 135 7.40 1.96 -10.80
CA CYS A 135 7.50 3.28 -10.19
C CYS A 135 8.96 3.77 -10.17
N ALA A 136 9.25 4.90 -10.81
CA ALA A 136 10.56 5.54 -10.80
C ALA A 136 11.09 5.83 -9.38
N LEU A 137 10.22 6.21 -8.44
CA LEU A 137 10.60 6.41 -7.03
C LEU A 137 10.98 5.10 -6.35
N HIS A 138 10.31 3.99 -6.68
CA HIS A 138 10.69 2.67 -6.17
C HIS A 138 12.08 2.28 -6.68
N SER A 139 12.32 2.41 -8.00
CA SER A 139 13.64 2.13 -8.59
C SER A 139 14.74 3.00 -7.98
N LEU A 140 14.46 4.29 -7.75
CA LEU A 140 15.37 5.20 -7.07
C LEU A 140 15.69 4.73 -5.64
N ALA A 141 14.69 4.26 -4.88
CA ALA A 141 14.92 3.74 -3.53
C ALA A 141 15.91 2.58 -3.54
N LEU A 142 15.73 1.62 -4.46
CA LEU A 142 16.63 0.48 -4.61
C LEU A 142 18.04 0.91 -5.02
N GLN A 143 18.18 1.87 -5.92
CA GLN A 143 19.49 2.42 -6.33
C GLN A 143 20.23 3.11 -5.16
N LEU A 144 19.48 3.70 -4.23
CA LEU A 144 20.02 4.37 -3.04
C LEU A 144 20.17 3.43 -1.84
N ASP A 145 19.90 2.12 -1.99
CA ASP A 145 19.88 1.14 -0.89
C ASP A 145 18.94 1.56 0.25
N ARG A 146 17.74 2.03 -0.11
CA ARG A 146 16.68 2.48 0.81
C ARG A 146 15.42 1.67 0.65
N ASN A 147 14.56 1.69 1.66
CA ASN A 147 13.24 1.10 1.52
C ASN A 147 12.34 2.00 0.61
N PRO A 148 11.58 1.43 -0.34
CA PRO A 148 10.64 2.18 -1.17
C PRO A 148 9.65 3.08 -0.42
N LEU A 149 9.23 2.73 0.80
CA LEU A 149 8.34 3.56 1.63
C LEU A 149 8.92 4.95 1.92
N GLU A 150 10.25 5.08 1.96
CA GLU A 150 10.90 6.34 2.25
C GLU A 150 10.77 7.35 1.10
N THR A 151 10.67 6.85 -0.13
CA THR A 151 10.71 7.66 -1.36
C THR A 151 9.34 7.90 -1.98
N LYS A 152 8.40 6.99 -1.75
CA LYS A 152 7.05 7.02 -2.32
C LYS A 152 6.09 7.88 -1.48
N PRO A 153 4.99 8.39 -2.07
CA PRO A 153 3.89 8.99 -1.30
C PRO A 153 3.29 8.00 -0.30
N ASP A 154 2.78 8.51 0.82
CA ASP A 154 2.35 7.66 1.94
C ASP A 154 1.25 6.68 1.57
N VAL A 155 0.22 7.17 0.87
CA VAL A 155 -0.89 6.33 0.40
C VAL A 155 -0.40 5.25 -0.57
N CYS A 156 0.65 5.51 -1.35
CA CYS A 156 1.13 4.61 -2.39
C CYS A 156 1.94 3.42 -1.86
N TRP A 157 2.78 3.63 -0.84
CA TRP A 157 3.53 2.51 -0.24
C TRP A 157 2.70 1.72 0.75
N GLN A 158 1.68 2.34 1.35
CA GLN A 158 0.81 1.64 2.30
C GLN A 158 0.03 0.52 1.64
N LEU A 159 -0.37 0.63 0.38
CA LEU A 159 -1.16 -0.41 -0.27
C LEU A 159 -0.43 -1.77 -0.34
N PRO A 160 -1.10 -2.89 -0.02
CA PRO A 160 -2.51 -3.00 0.40
C PRO A 160 -2.70 -3.15 1.92
N ILE A 161 -1.84 -2.59 2.76
CA ILE A 161 -2.09 -2.41 4.19
C ILE A 161 -3.03 -1.22 4.39
N ARG A 162 -4.09 -1.43 5.17
CA ARG A 162 -5.02 -0.39 5.58
C ARG A 162 -4.78 -0.04 7.04
N ARG A 163 -4.55 1.24 7.32
CA ARG A 163 -4.59 1.81 8.66
C ARG A 163 -5.81 2.71 8.81
N THR A 164 -6.58 2.51 9.88
CA THR A 164 -7.71 3.40 10.22
C THR A 164 -7.71 3.74 11.70
N PHE A 165 -8.34 4.85 12.04
CA PHE A 165 -8.46 5.34 13.40
C PHE A 165 -9.94 5.53 13.75
N ARG A 166 -10.34 5.18 14.97
CA ARG A 166 -11.63 5.60 15.53
C ARG A 166 -11.53 5.80 17.03
N GLU A 167 -12.29 6.75 17.55
CA GLU A 167 -12.49 6.91 18.99
C GLU A 167 -13.53 5.90 19.47
N VAL A 168 -13.21 5.17 20.53
CA VAL A 168 -14.10 4.19 21.15
C VAL A 168 -14.39 4.59 22.59
N GLU A 169 -15.66 4.78 22.91
CA GLU A 169 -16.16 4.97 24.27
C GLU A 169 -16.53 3.61 24.88
N ARG A 170 -15.98 3.31 26.06
CA ARG A 170 -16.31 2.11 26.85
C ARG A 170 -17.55 2.36 27.69
N THR A 171 -18.15 1.27 28.17
CA THR A 171 -19.37 1.33 29.02
C THR A 171 -19.15 2.02 30.36
N ASP A 172 -17.91 2.18 30.81
CA ASP A 172 -17.54 2.92 32.02
C ASP A 172 -17.28 4.42 31.75
N GLY A 173 -17.48 4.89 30.52
CA GLY A 173 -17.29 6.27 30.09
C GLY A 173 -15.84 6.63 29.75
N THR A 174 -14.89 5.69 29.83
CA THR A 174 -13.51 5.93 29.36
C THR A 174 -13.43 5.85 27.84
N THR A 175 -12.51 6.60 27.24
CA THR A 175 -12.26 6.56 25.79
C THR A 175 -10.85 6.06 25.48
N TYR A 176 -10.68 5.51 24.27
CA TYR A 176 -9.36 5.21 23.70
C TYR A 176 -9.41 5.38 22.18
N THR A 177 -8.26 5.65 21.58
CA THR A 177 -8.10 5.63 20.13
C THR A 177 -7.82 4.21 19.68
N GLU A 178 -8.70 3.63 18.88
CA GLU A 178 -8.45 2.35 18.22
C GLU A 178 -7.68 2.59 16.92
N VAL A 179 -6.49 2.00 16.82
CA VAL A 179 -5.68 1.97 15.59
C VAL A 179 -5.84 0.61 14.94
N SER A 180 -6.59 0.55 13.86
CA SER A 180 -6.83 -0.70 13.13
C SER A 180 -5.81 -0.89 12.00
N ILE A 181 -5.19 -2.07 11.93
CA ILE A 181 -4.29 -2.51 10.85
C ILE A 181 -4.89 -3.75 10.19
N GLY A 182 -5.18 -3.68 8.89
CA GLY A 182 -5.76 -4.81 8.17
C GLY A 182 -5.56 -4.72 6.66
N GLU A 183 -6.34 -5.51 5.94
CA GLU A 183 -6.33 -5.53 4.48
C GLU A 183 -7.00 -4.27 3.91
N TYR A 184 -6.32 -3.62 2.98
CA TYR A 184 -6.92 -2.64 2.09
C TYR A 184 -7.55 -3.38 0.93
N ASP A 185 -8.76 -3.92 1.11
CA ASP A 185 -9.55 -4.53 0.03
C ASP A 185 -10.27 -3.47 -0.84
N ARG A 186 -11.01 -3.90 -1.87
CA ARG A 186 -11.71 -2.98 -2.78
C ARG A 186 -12.67 -2.00 -2.08
N ARG A 187 -13.24 -2.34 -0.91
CA ARG A 187 -14.08 -1.42 -0.11
C ARG A 187 -13.29 -0.23 0.43
N GLY A 188 -11.97 -0.35 0.53
CA GLY A 188 -11.08 0.74 0.90
C GLY A 188 -11.11 1.90 -0.11
N TRP A 189 -11.42 1.62 -1.38
CA TRP A 189 -11.52 2.61 -2.45
C TRP A 189 -12.85 3.38 -2.46
N GLY A 190 -13.71 3.17 -1.46
CA GLY A 190 -15.06 3.73 -1.44
C GLY A 190 -15.95 3.13 -2.53
N PRO A 191 -16.98 3.86 -3.00
CA PRO A 191 -17.90 3.36 -4.03
C PRO A 191 -17.21 2.91 -5.33
N GLY A 192 -16.13 3.57 -5.73
CA GLY A 192 -15.36 3.22 -6.95
C GLY A 192 -14.63 1.88 -6.87
N GLY A 193 -14.52 1.29 -5.69
CA GLY A 193 -13.98 -0.07 -5.51
C GLY A 193 -14.78 -1.16 -6.22
N HIS A 194 -16.07 -0.93 -6.47
CA HIS A 194 -16.92 -1.86 -7.21
C HIS A 194 -16.60 -1.91 -8.71
N ASP A 195 -15.97 -0.85 -9.22
CA ASP A 195 -15.65 -0.71 -10.64
C ASP A 195 -14.23 -1.20 -10.97
N LEU A 196 -13.49 -1.72 -9.99
CA LEU A 196 -12.17 -2.31 -10.23
C LEU A 196 -12.31 -3.67 -10.90
N ASP A 197 -11.71 -3.80 -12.08
CA ASP A 197 -11.60 -5.05 -12.84
C ASP A 197 -10.62 -6.05 -12.18
N TRP A 198 -9.66 -5.52 -11.42
CA TRP A 198 -8.65 -6.30 -10.71
C TRP A 198 -8.23 -5.65 -9.41
N TYR A 199 -8.03 -6.45 -8.36
CA TYR A 199 -7.46 -5.94 -7.13
C TYR A 199 -6.69 -6.99 -6.33
N CYS A 200 -5.37 -6.78 -6.18
CA CYS A 200 -4.45 -7.85 -5.78
C CYS A 200 -4.67 -8.42 -4.38
N SER A 201 -5.18 -7.68 -3.40
CA SER A 201 -5.28 -8.18 -2.02
C SER A 201 -6.29 -9.31 -1.83
N GLY A 202 -7.28 -9.41 -2.73
CA GLY A 202 -8.26 -10.50 -2.74
C GLY A 202 -8.03 -11.52 -3.87
N ASN A 203 -7.09 -11.27 -4.77
CA ASN A 203 -6.86 -12.15 -5.93
C ASN A 203 -5.78 -13.20 -5.62
N THR A 204 -6.14 -14.46 -5.86
CA THR A 204 -5.33 -15.63 -5.51
C THR A 204 -3.93 -15.65 -6.13
N GLU A 205 -3.76 -15.01 -7.28
CA GLU A 205 -2.49 -14.88 -7.98
C GLU A 205 -1.44 -14.12 -7.17
N ALA A 206 -1.86 -13.21 -6.27
CA ALA A 206 -0.96 -12.48 -5.38
C ALA A 206 -0.71 -13.23 -4.05
N HIS A 207 -1.42 -14.32 -3.78
CA HIS A 207 -1.32 -15.08 -2.53
C HIS A 207 -0.37 -16.28 -2.68
N VAL A 208 0.87 -15.98 -3.08
CA VAL A 208 1.92 -16.96 -3.39
C VAL A 208 3.23 -16.67 -2.66
N GLY A 209 3.21 -15.73 -1.72
CA GLY A 209 4.34 -15.35 -0.87
C GLY A 209 4.82 -16.50 -0.01
N VAL A 210 6.15 -16.62 0.10
CA VAL A 210 6.80 -17.63 0.97
C VAL A 210 6.74 -17.20 2.43
N GLU A 211 6.89 -15.90 2.68
CA GLU A 211 6.77 -15.30 4.00
C GLU A 211 5.40 -14.63 4.14
N PRO A 212 4.77 -14.74 5.32
CA PRO A 212 3.51 -14.07 5.57
C PRO A 212 3.69 -12.55 5.61
N VAL A 213 2.60 -11.81 5.38
CA VAL A 213 2.60 -10.34 5.28
C VAL A 213 3.28 -9.66 6.46
N TYR A 214 3.09 -10.13 7.70
CA TYR A 214 3.71 -9.49 8.87
C TYR A 214 5.24 -9.54 8.83
N VAL A 215 5.83 -10.51 8.12
CA VAL A 215 7.28 -10.65 7.93
C VAL A 215 7.73 -9.86 6.71
N SER A 216 7.11 -10.10 5.55
CA SER A 216 7.52 -9.49 4.28
C SER A 216 7.37 -7.97 4.29
N ASN A 217 6.35 -7.46 4.99
CA ASN A 217 6.03 -6.02 5.08
C ASN A 217 6.44 -5.43 6.43
N ARG A 218 7.46 -6.01 7.08
CA ARG A 218 8.01 -5.52 8.34
C ARG A 218 8.30 -4.00 8.32
N PRO A 219 8.95 -3.43 7.30
CA PRO A 219 9.25 -2.00 7.26
C PRO A 219 7.99 -1.13 7.29
N GLU A 220 7.00 -1.45 6.44
CA GLU A 220 5.74 -0.71 6.32
C GLU A 220 4.93 -0.81 7.61
N LEU A 221 4.84 -2.00 8.21
CA LEU A 221 4.16 -2.19 9.48
C LEU A 221 4.88 -1.43 10.60
N THR A 222 6.20 -1.48 10.66
CA THR A 222 6.98 -0.74 11.67
C THR A 222 6.75 0.77 11.54
N GLU A 223 6.68 1.31 10.32
CA GLU A 223 6.37 2.73 10.09
C GLU A 223 4.93 3.08 10.52
N LEU A 224 3.96 2.18 10.27
CA LEU A 224 2.55 2.45 10.52
C LEU A 224 2.15 2.41 12.01
N MET A 225 2.76 1.54 12.80
CA MET A 225 2.39 1.31 14.21
C MET A 225 3.54 1.56 15.21
N GLY A 226 4.76 1.79 14.73
CA GLY A 226 5.94 1.92 15.57
C GLY A 226 6.56 0.58 15.97
N ALA A 227 7.85 0.60 16.30
CA ALA A 227 8.64 -0.61 16.56
C ALA A 227 8.14 -1.43 17.76
N ALA A 228 7.64 -0.79 18.81
CA ALA A 228 7.15 -1.48 20.01
C ALA A 228 5.85 -2.23 19.73
N ALA A 229 4.89 -1.61 19.04
CA ALA A 229 3.65 -2.27 18.63
C ALA A 229 3.91 -3.38 17.61
N TYR A 230 4.83 -3.18 16.66
CA TYR A 230 5.21 -4.21 15.70
C TYR A 230 5.82 -5.44 16.40
N ALA A 231 6.69 -5.25 17.40
CA ALA A 231 7.24 -6.35 18.17
C ALA A 231 6.16 -7.17 18.90
N GLU A 232 5.12 -6.51 19.43
CA GLU A 232 3.97 -7.20 20.04
C GLU A 232 3.10 -7.91 18.98
N LEU A 233 2.86 -7.27 17.83
CA LEU A 233 2.13 -7.88 16.71
C LEU A 233 2.79 -9.18 16.24
N VAL A 234 4.12 -9.21 16.14
CA VAL A 234 4.89 -10.42 15.76
C VAL A 234 4.58 -11.57 16.71
N ARG A 235 4.55 -11.33 18.03
CA ARG A 235 4.24 -12.38 19.02
C ARG A 235 2.85 -12.97 18.80
N HIS A 236 1.86 -12.12 18.50
CA HIS A 236 0.50 -12.54 18.21
C HIS A 236 0.39 -13.32 16.88
N CYS A 237 1.04 -12.84 15.82
CA CYS A 237 1.05 -13.52 14.52
C CYS A 237 1.69 -14.92 14.62
N GLU A 238 2.84 -15.02 15.30
CA GLU A 238 3.49 -16.31 15.50
C GLU A 238 2.66 -17.27 16.37
N ALA A 239 2.00 -16.75 17.41
CA ALA A 239 1.10 -17.57 18.24
C ALA A 239 -0.10 -18.07 17.41
N HIS A 240 -0.66 -17.22 16.56
CA HIS A 240 -1.73 -17.59 15.64
C HIS A 240 -1.29 -18.72 14.70
N LEU A 241 -0.15 -18.56 14.02
CA LEU A 241 0.40 -19.58 13.11
C LEU A 241 0.73 -20.89 13.83
N ARG A 242 1.30 -20.85 15.04
CA ARG A 242 1.61 -22.04 15.85
C ARG A 242 0.35 -22.80 16.29
N SER A 243 -0.78 -22.11 16.45
CA SER A 243 -2.03 -22.75 16.89
C SER A 243 -2.60 -23.75 15.87
N ARG A 244 -2.15 -23.69 14.61
CA ARG A 244 -2.69 -24.48 13.47
C ARG A 244 -4.21 -24.40 13.35
N SER A 245 -4.81 -23.29 13.81
CA SER A 245 -6.22 -23.03 13.62
C SER A 245 -6.51 -22.84 12.14
N ALA A 246 -7.34 -23.71 11.56
CA ALA A 246 -7.92 -23.48 10.23
C ALA A 246 -9.01 -22.39 10.24
N LEU A 247 -9.37 -21.86 11.42
CA LEU A 247 -10.32 -20.76 11.53
C LEU A 247 -9.68 -19.48 11.01
N ALA A 248 -10.37 -18.85 10.06
CA ALA A 248 -10.02 -17.54 9.51
C ALA A 248 -8.67 -17.48 8.78
N LEU A 249 -8.33 -18.52 8.02
CA LEU A 249 -7.31 -18.43 6.97
C LEU A 249 -7.83 -17.52 5.84
N HIS A 250 -6.93 -16.76 5.20
CA HIS A 250 -7.32 -15.90 4.10
C HIS A 250 -7.80 -16.76 2.92
N PRO A 251 -9.00 -16.52 2.37
CA PRO A 251 -9.56 -17.41 1.35
C PRO A 251 -8.81 -17.38 0.02
N ALA A 252 -7.99 -16.36 -0.22
CA ALA A 252 -7.12 -16.30 -1.40
C ALA A 252 -5.83 -17.12 -1.24
N ASP A 253 -5.47 -17.55 -0.03
CA ASP A 253 -4.29 -18.39 0.20
C ASP A 253 -4.48 -19.82 -0.36
N PRO A 254 -3.38 -20.50 -0.73
CA PRO A 254 -3.42 -21.90 -1.12
C PRO A 254 -4.01 -22.78 0.00
N ARG A 255 -4.80 -23.79 -0.39
CA ARG A 255 -5.37 -24.78 0.52
C ARG A 255 -4.49 -26.02 0.67
#